data_AF-A0A1Q9K595-F1
#
_entry.id   AF-A0A1Q9K595-F1
#
_cell.length_a   1.000
_cell.length_b   1.000
_cell.length_c   1.000
_cell.angle_alpha   90.00
_cell.angle_beta   90.00
_cell.angle_gamma   90.00
#
_symmetry.space_group_name_H-M   'P 1'
#
loop_
_entity.id
_entity.type
_entity.pdbx_description
1 polymer ?
#
loop_
_entity_poly.entity_id
_entity_poly.type
_entity_poly.pdbx_seq_one_letter_code
_entity_poly.pdbx_strand_id
1 'polypeptide(L)'
;MRKKSHISMADQIIESLQIEPLTSHRMAFRIGNILPDCQPSFLTTRHSYDETIEVTKEKMRQFLDEYNSMEEIGSRVCIKLGEIIHYIADYFTFPHNKHYAGNMKDHCLYESDLKHQLREFVHSEAADHVRTRVKRFDSLEELFSFIQKIHAWYMRKPRNIYDDCKFAVYVCTSVVATIFHILAKRYETQRTWNYTYATVS
;
A
#
# COMPACT_ATOMS: atom_id res chain seq x y z
N MET A 1 -1.28 11.35 -5.05
CA MET A 1 0.00 11.58 -5.75
C MET A 1 -0.30 11.66 -7.25
N ARG A 2 0.68 11.92 -8.13
CA ARG A 2 0.43 11.73 -9.58
C ARG A 2 0.44 10.24 -9.95
N LYS A 3 -0.35 9.85 -10.96
CA LYS A 3 -0.42 8.47 -11.50
C LYS A 3 0.94 7.81 -11.77
N LYS A 4 1.90 8.56 -12.32
CA LYS A 4 3.27 8.05 -12.57
C LYS A 4 4.02 7.70 -11.29
N SER A 5 3.78 8.44 -10.20
CA SER A 5 4.33 8.16 -8.88
C SER A 5 3.74 6.86 -8.33
N HIS A 6 2.43 6.66 -8.44
CA HIS A 6 1.77 5.40 -8.06
C HIS A 6 2.28 4.19 -8.87
N ILE A 7 2.50 4.35 -10.18
CA ILE A 7 3.11 3.29 -11.00
C ILE A 7 4.53 2.96 -10.51
N SER A 8 5.36 3.98 -10.24
CA SER A 8 6.72 3.79 -9.70
C SER A 8 6.71 3.07 -8.36
N MET A 9 5.74 3.37 -7.50
CA MET A 9 5.55 2.70 -6.22
C MET A 9 5.12 1.23 -6.40
N ALA A 10 4.15 0.97 -7.28
CA ALA A 10 3.70 -0.38 -7.58
C ALA A 10 4.85 -1.26 -8.09
N ASP A 11 5.68 -0.70 -8.99
CA ASP A 11 6.85 -1.36 -9.54
C ASP A 11 7.89 -1.69 -8.47
N GLN A 12 8.21 -0.72 -7.62
CA GLN A 12 9.12 -0.92 -6.51
C GLN A 12 8.62 -2.01 -5.55
N ILE A 13 7.33 -2.05 -5.22
CA ILE A 13 6.77 -3.09 -4.34
C ILE A 13 6.92 -4.47 -4.95
N ILE A 14 6.58 -4.62 -6.24
CA ILE A 14 6.72 -5.89 -6.97
C ILE A 14 8.17 -6.37 -6.95
N GLU A 15 9.12 -5.48 -7.24
CA GLU A 15 10.54 -5.80 -7.29
C GLU A 15 11.12 -6.11 -5.90
N SER A 16 10.62 -5.45 -4.86
CA SER A 16 11.11 -5.62 -3.49
C SER A 16 10.61 -6.90 -2.84
N LEU A 17 9.38 -7.31 -3.15
CA LEU A 17 8.74 -8.46 -2.51
C LEU A 17 8.79 -9.73 -3.35
N GLN A 18 8.84 -9.62 -4.68
CA GLN A 18 8.88 -10.74 -5.64
C GLN A 18 7.79 -11.81 -5.37
N ILE A 19 6.60 -11.34 -4.97
CA ILE A 19 5.46 -12.19 -4.66
C ILE A 19 4.76 -12.59 -5.98
N GLU A 20 4.58 -13.89 -6.19
CA GLU A 20 4.18 -14.46 -7.50
C GLU A 20 2.91 -13.80 -8.09
N PRO A 21 1.77 -13.69 -7.37
CA PRO A 21 0.58 -13.06 -7.93
C PRO A 21 0.79 -11.61 -8.39
N LEU A 22 1.64 -10.86 -7.69
CA LEU A 22 1.96 -9.48 -8.06
C LEU A 22 2.89 -9.41 -9.28
N THR A 23 3.82 -10.35 -9.42
CA THR A 23 4.68 -10.46 -10.60
C THR A 23 3.88 -10.90 -11.83
N SER A 24 3.03 -11.91 -11.70
CA SER A 24 2.21 -12.47 -12.78
C SER A 24 1.10 -11.53 -13.22
N HIS A 25 0.56 -10.72 -12.29
CA HIS A 25 -0.49 -9.74 -12.58
C HIS A 25 -0.03 -8.29 -12.39
N ARG A 26 1.24 -8.00 -12.73
CA ARG A 26 1.86 -6.66 -12.60
C ARG A 26 1.03 -5.53 -13.17
N MET A 27 0.48 -5.71 -14.37
CA MET A 27 -0.34 -4.68 -15.01
C MET A 27 -1.64 -4.41 -14.23
N ALA A 28 -2.25 -5.45 -13.69
CA ALA A 28 -3.48 -5.33 -12.92
C ALA A 28 -3.23 -4.57 -11.59
N PHE A 29 -2.12 -4.87 -10.91
CA PHE A 29 -1.70 -4.14 -9.72
C PHE A 29 -1.40 -2.65 -10.01
N ARG A 30 -0.71 -2.35 -11.12
CA ARG A 30 -0.49 -0.97 -11.60
C ARG A 30 -1.80 -0.24 -11.88
N ILE A 31 -2.75 -0.89 -12.53
CA ILE A 31 -4.08 -0.33 -12.82
C ILE A 31 -4.80 0.01 -11.52
N GLY A 32 -4.82 -0.90 -10.54
CA GLY A 32 -5.42 -0.63 -9.23
C GLY A 32 -4.82 0.61 -8.55
N ASN A 33 -3.50 0.77 -8.64
CA ASN A 33 -2.78 1.90 -8.04
C ASN A 33 -3.10 3.28 -8.67
N ILE A 34 -3.70 3.32 -9.87
CA ILE A 34 -4.08 4.58 -10.54
C ILE A 34 -5.60 4.78 -10.67
N LEU A 35 -6.38 3.75 -10.35
CA LEU A 35 -7.82 3.74 -10.58
C LEU A 35 -8.55 4.81 -9.76
N PRO A 36 -8.24 5.07 -8.47
CA PRO A 36 -8.91 6.11 -7.71
C PRO A 36 -8.79 7.51 -8.35
N ASP A 37 -7.62 7.87 -8.90
CA ASP A 37 -7.42 9.12 -9.66
C ASP A 37 -8.15 9.18 -11.01
N CYS A 38 -8.80 8.09 -11.44
CA CYS A 38 -9.60 8.03 -12.66
C CYS A 38 -11.10 8.07 -12.38
N GLN A 39 -11.51 7.90 -11.11
CA GLN A 39 -12.92 7.84 -10.75
C GLN A 39 -13.48 9.26 -10.51
N PRO A 40 -14.72 9.54 -10.96
CA PRO A 40 -15.37 10.83 -10.71
C PRO A 40 -15.51 11.17 -9.22
N SER A 41 -15.53 10.15 -8.34
CA SER A 41 -15.60 10.29 -6.88
C SER A 41 -14.44 11.09 -6.27
N PHE A 42 -13.29 11.20 -6.95
CA PHE A 42 -12.17 12.06 -6.53
C PHE A 42 -12.57 13.54 -6.35
N LEU A 43 -13.62 14.00 -7.04
CA LEU A 43 -14.14 15.36 -6.88
C LEU A 43 -14.88 15.58 -5.55
N THR A 44 -15.30 14.50 -4.89
CA THR A 44 -16.18 14.54 -3.70
C THR A 44 -15.55 13.92 -2.45
N THR A 45 -14.59 13.01 -2.61
CA THR A 45 -13.86 12.36 -1.49
C THR A 45 -12.40 12.74 -1.60
N ARG A 46 -11.82 13.39 -0.58
CA ARG A 46 -10.38 13.66 -0.59
C ARG A 46 -9.66 12.38 -0.23
N HIS A 47 -8.57 12.08 -0.92
CA HIS A 47 -7.71 10.93 -0.60
C HIS A 47 -6.85 11.18 0.65
N SER A 48 -7.50 11.62 1.74
CA SER A 48 -6.84 11.94 3.00
C SER A 48 -7.01 10.83 4.02
N TYR A 49 -6.03 10.72 4.91
CA TYR A 49 -6.04 9.73 6.00
C TYR A 49 -7.30 9.87 6.86
N ASP A 50 -7.60 11.07 7.34
CA ASP A 50 -8.70 11.33 8.27
C ASP A 50 -10.08 11.00 7.66
N GLU A 51 -10.24 11.10 6.34
CA GLU A 51 -11.52 10.81 5.66
C GLU A 51 -11.68 9.34 5.25
N THR A 52 -10.61 8.67 4.84
CA THR A 52 -10.73 7.38 4.13
C THR A 52 -10.10 6.19 4.85
N ILE A 53 -9.40 6.38 5.98
CA ILE A 53 -8.69 5.28 6.65
C ILE A 53 -9.60 4.12 7.07
N GLU A 54 -10.79 4.38 7.61
CA GLU A 54 -11.69 3.31 8.04
C GLU A 54 -12.24 2.51 6.85
N VAL A 55 -12.51 3.16 5.72
CA VAL A 55 -12.89 2.49 4.47
C VAL A 55 -11.74 1.64 3.94
N THR A 56 -10.51 2.16 3.98
CA THR A 56 -9.31 1.43 3.55
C THR A 56 -9.03 0.21 4.45
N LYS A 57 -9.21 0.34 5.77
CA LYS A 57 -9.13 -0.79 6.71
C LYS A 57 -10.17 -1.85 6.39
N GLU A 58 -11.40 -1.42 6.09
CA GLU A 58 -12.47 -2.35 5.73
C GLU A 58 -12.18 -3.09 4.43
N LYS A 59 -11.66 -2.40 3.40
CA LYS A 59 -11.17 -3.06 2.18
C LYS A 59 -10.09 -4.11 2.47
N MET A 60 -9.19 -3.86 3.42
CA MET A 60 -8.17 -4.84 3.84
C MET A 60 -8.78 -6.05 4.58
N ARG A 61 -9.79 -5.84 5.42
CA ARG A 61 -10.54 -6.93 6.07
C ARG A 61 -11.23 -7.81 5.04
N GLN A 62 -12.04 -7.19 4.18
CA GLN A 62 -12.75 -7.88 3.09
C GLN A 62 -11.78 -8.65 2.19
N PHE A 63 -10.62 -8.07 1.87
CA PHE A 63 -9.59 -8.77 1.09
C PHE A 63 -9.13 -10.07 1.77
N LEU A 64 -8.85 -10.04 3.07
CA LEU A 64 -8.39 -11.24 3.78
C LEU A 64 -9.52 -12.22 4.12
N ASP A 65 -10.76 -11.75 4.20
CA ASP A 65 -11.93 -12.61 4.44
C ASP A 65 -12.38 -13.33 3.15
N GLU A 66 -12.28 -12.66 1.99
CA GLU A 66 -12.64 -13.23 0.69
C GLU A 66 -11.61 -14.23 0.17
N TYR A 67 -10.32 -14.05 0.49
CA TYR A 67 -9.22 -14.85 -0.08
C TYR A 67 -8.43 -15.56 1.01
N ASN A 68 -8.23 -16.87 0.87
CA ASN A 68 -7.54 -17.69 1.88
C ASN A 68 -6.19 -18.25 1.42
N SER A 69 -5.85 -18.09 0.14
CA SER A 69 -4.63 -18.61 -0.45
C SER A 69 -4.07 -17.71 -1.55
N MET A 70 -2.80 -17.93 -1.90
CA MET A 70 -2.12 -17.23 -3.00
C MET A 70 -2.73 -17.55 -4.37
N GLU A 71 -3.23 -18.77 -4.54
CA GLU A 71 -3.78 -19.30 -5.79
C GLU A 71 -5.08 -18.58 -6.20
N GLU A 72 -5.80 -18.02 -5.23
CA GLU A 72 -7.02 -17.23 -5.46
C GLU A 72 -6.74 -15.80 -5.95
N ILE A 73 -5.49 -15.35 -5.89
CA ILE A 73 -5.11 -13.97 -6.21
C ILE A 73 -4.87 -13.82 -7.71
N GLY A 74 -5.96 -13.68 -8.46
CA GLY A 74 -5.93 -13.33 -9.87
C GLY A 74 -5.84 -11.82 -10.14
N SER A 75 -5.82 -11.44 -11.43
CA SER A 75 -5.76 -10.03 -11.88
C SER A 75 -6.76 -9.10 -11.18
N ARG A 76 -8.02 -9.52 -11.01
CA ARG A 76 -9.05 -8.70 -10.34
C ARG A 76 -8.70 -8.39 -8.89
N VAL A 77 -8.12 -9.37 -8.20
CA VAL A 77 -7.69 -9.24 -6.80
C VAL A 77 -6.49 -8.30 -6.71
N CYS A 78 -5.54 -8.38 -7.65
CA CYS A 78 -4.43 -7.44 -7.75
C CYS A 78 -4.89 -5.99 -8.01
N ILE A 79 -6.00 -5.76 -8.76
CA ILE A 79 -6.59 -4.42 -8.90
C ILE A 79 -7.11 -3.92 -7.54
N LYS A 80 -7.89 -4.74 -6.81
CA LYS A 80 -8.40 -4.37 -5.47
C LYS A 80 -7.26 -4.02 -4.51
N LEU A 81 -6.19 -4.81 -4.50
CA LEU A 81 -5.01 -4.52 -3.67
C LEU A 81 -4.32 -3.24 -4.12
N GLY A 82 -4.20 -3.00 -5.43
CA GLY A 82 -3.63 -1.76 -5.96
C GLY A 82 -4.40 -0.52 -5.51
N GLU A 83 -5.73 -0.57 -5.45
CA GLU A 83 -6.53 0.53 -4.90
C GLU A 83 -6.23 0.79 -3.43
N ILE A 84 -6.08 -0.26 -2.61
CA ILE A 84 -5.70 -0.13 -1.20
C ILE A 84 -4.35 0.60 -1.10
N ILE A 85 -3.37 0.19 -1.90
CA ILE A 85 -2.03 0.78 -1.90
C ILE A 85 -2.04 2.23 -2.38
N HIS A 86 -2.91 2.59 -3.31
CA HIS A 86 -3.10 3.99 -3.70
C HIS A 86 -3.44 4.89 -2.49
N TYR A 87 -4.46 4.52 -1.70
CA TYR A 87 -4.86 5.31 -0.54
C TYR A 87 -3.75 5.38 0.51
N ILE A 88 -3.10 4.25 0.81
CA ILE A 88 -1.99 4.24 1.76
C ILE A 88 -0.86 5.18 1.29
N ALA A 89 -0.53 5.19 0.01
CA ALA A 89 0.49 6.08 -0.55
C ALA A 89 0.15 7.56 -0.36
N ASP A 90 -1.12 7.92 -0.60
CA ASP A 90 -1.60 9.29 -0.44
C ASP A 90 -1.57 9.75 1.02
N TYR A 91 -1.79 8.85 1.98
CA TYR A 91 -1.69 9.19 3.41
C TYR A 91 -0.30 9.70 3.82
N PHE A 92 0.75 9.28 3.11
CA PHE A 92 2.14 9.72 3.33
C PHE A 92 2.61 10.73 2.29
N THR A 93 1.69 11.48 1.70
CA THR A 93 1.98 12.57 0.77
C THR A 93 1.43 13.88 1.32
N PHE A 94 2.29 14.88 1.52
CA PHE A 94 1.98 16.07 2.31
C PHE A 94 0.69 16.81 1.88
N PRO A 95 0.44 17.08 0.59
CA PRO A 95 -0.80 17.73 0.16
C PRO A 95 -2.12 17.02 0.50
N HIS A 96 -2.08 15.71 0.78
CA HIS A 96 -3.27 14.91 1.12
C HIS A 96 -3.59 14.88 2.62
N ASN A 97 -2.95 15.73 3.42
CA ASN A 97 -3.09 15.74 4.86
C ASN A 97 -3.65 17.08 5.37
N LYS A 98 -4.42 17.05 6.47
CA LYS A 98 -5.19 18.21 7.00
C LYS A 98 -4.41 19.50 7.25
N HIS A 99 -3.09 19.43 7.43
CA HIS A 99 -2.24 20.57 7.72
C HIS A 99 -1.68 21.23 6.46
N TYR A 100 -2.06 20.72 5.28
CA TYR A 100 -1.76 21.34 4.01
C TYR A 100 -2.56 22.64 3.84
N ALA A 101 -1.85 23.77 3.84
CA ALA A 101 -2.45 25.10 3.72
C ALA A 101 -2.40 25.67 2.28
N GLY A 102 -1.82 24.93 1.33
CA GLY A 102 -1.66 25.38 -0.06
C GLY A 102 -2.92 25.25 -0.89
N ASN A 103 -2.93 25.91 -2.05
CA ASN A 103 -4.03 25.78 -3.01
C ASN A 103 -3.81 24.59 -3.98
N MET A 104 -4.73 24.41 -4.94
CA MET A 104 -4.64 23.33 -5.93
C MET A 104 -3.44 23.48 -6.89
N LYS A 105 -2.99 24.71 -7.18
CA LYS A 105 -1.79 24.95 -8.00
C LYS A 105 -0.55 24.49 -7.24
N ASP A 106 -0.44 24.85 -5.96
CA ASP A 106 0.66 24.42 -5.10
C ASP A 106 0.69 22.88 -4.96
N HIS A 107 -0.49 22.25 -4.92
CA HIS A 107 -0.65 20.79 -4.87
C HIS A 107 -0.09 20.17 -6.15
N CYS A 108 -0.51 20.69 -7.29
CA CYS A 108 -0.07 20.21 -8.60
C CYS A 108 1.45 20.34 -8.78
N LEU A 109 2.05 21.44 -8.31
CA LEU A 109 3.49 21.66 -8.34
C LEU A 109 4.21 20.66 -7.43
N TYR A 110 3.76 20.53 -6.18
CA TYR A 110 4.32 19.60 -5.22
C TYR A 110 4.34 18.16 -5.75
N GLU A 111 3.21 17.68 -6.26
CA GLU A 111 3.16 16.32 -6.81
C GLU A 111 3.99 16.15 -8.10
N SER A 112 4.26 17.25 -8.83
CA SER A 112 5.18 17.20 -9.96
C SER A 112 6.61 16.94 -9.50
N ASP A 113 7.04 17.60 -8.42
CA ASP A 113 8.37 17.43 -7.82
C ASP A 113 8.48 16.05 -7.16
N LEU A 114 7.47 15.64 -6.39
CA LEU A 114 7.37 14.31 -5.78
C LEU A 114 7.48 13.20 -6.83
N LYS A 115 6.88 13.36 -8.01
CA LYS A 115 6.99 12.38 -9.10
C LYS A 115 8.43 12.17 -9.55
N HIS A 116 9.22 13.24 -9.64
CA HIS A 116 10.63 13.12 -10.01
C HIS A 116 11.44 12.50 -8.87
N GLN A 117 11.26 13.00 -7.64
CA GLN A 117 12.01 12.52 -6.49
C GLN A 117 11.68 11.08 -6.10
N LEU A 118 10.42 10.64 -6.22
CA LEU A 118 10.05 9.25 -5.94
C LEU A 118 10.70 8.30 -6.93
N ARG A 119 10.70 8.65 -8.22
CA ARG A 119 11.35 7.86 -9.25
C ARG A 119 12.84 7.71 -8.99
N GLU A 120 13.52 8.77 -8.55
CA GLU A 120 14.93 8.69 -8.15
C GLU A 120 15.11 7.87 -6.86
N PHE A 121 14.24 8.10 -5.87
CA PHE A 121 14.31 7.44 -4.58
C PHE A 121 14.22 5.92 -4.70
N VAL A 122 13.28 5.37 -5.49
CA VAL A 122 13.08 3.92 -5.61
C VAL A 122 14.27 3.17 -6.24
N HIS A 123 15.19 3.90 -6.88
CA HIS A 123 16.43 3.37 -7.44
C HIS A 123 17.68 3.74 -6.62
N SER A 124 17.50 4.31 -5.43
CA SER A 124 18.60 4.73 -4.54
C SER A 124 18.90 3.69 -3.47
N GLU A 125 20.12 3.75 -2.91
CA GLU A 125 20.52 2.94 -1.74
C GLU A 125 19.59 3.14 -0.54
N ALA A 126 19.00 4.32 -0.41
CA ALA A 126 18.03 4.60 0.64
C ALA A 126 16.75 3.75 0.50
N ALA A 127 16.30 3.48 -0.72
CA ALA A 127 15.21 2.54 -0.94
C ALA A 127 15.63 1.11 -0.59
N ASP A 128 16.86 0.70 -0.89
CA ASP A 128 17.37 -0.62 -0.47
C ASP A 128 17.39 -0.76 1.05
N HIS A 129 17.84 0.27 1.77
CA HIS A 129 17.73 0.29 3.22
C HIS A 129 16.29 0.21 3.72
N VAL A 130 15.34 0.87 3.06
CA VAL A 130 13.92 0.73 3.39
C VAL A 130 13.44 -0.71 3.18
N ARG A 131 13.84 -1.37 2.09
CA ARG A 131 13.50 -2.77 1.79
C ARG A 131 13.92 -3.72 2.93
N THR A 132 15.12 -3.52 3.50
CA THR A 132 15.60 -4.35 4.62
C THR A 132 14.82 -4.17 5.93
N ARG A 133 14.04 -3.08 6.05
CA ARG A 133 13.30 -2.72 7.27
C ARG A 133 11.81 -3.02 7.19
N VAL A 134 11.34 -3.48 6.03
CA VAL A 134 9.93 -3.82 5.76
C VAL A 134 9.40 -4.73 6.88
N LYS A 135 8.29 -4.31 7.48
CA LYS A 135 7.66 -5.07 8.56
C LYS A 135 6.64 -6.05 8.01
N ARG A 136 6.48 -7.15 8.74
CA ARG A 136 5.40 -8.13 8.59
C ARG A 136 4.74 -8.25 9.97
N PHE A 137 3.42 -8.19 9.99
CA PHE A 137 2.63 -8.33 11.22
C PHE A 137 1.79 -9.60 11.15
N ASP A 138 1.42 -10.14 12.30
CA ASP A 138 0.65 -11.39 12.36
C ASP A 138 -0.86 -11.17 12.29
N SER A 139 -1.33 -9.92 12.35
CA SER A 139 -2.75 -9.56 12.32
C SER A 139 -3.00 -8.20 11.64
N LEU A 140 -4.25 -7.98 11.21
CA LEU A 140 -4.69 -6.67 10.70
C LEU A 140 -4.68 -5.60 11.79
N GLU A 141 -4.98 -5.98 13.03
CA GLU A 141 -5.01 -5.08 14.19
C GLU A 141 -3.61 -4.49 14.45
N GLU A 142 -2.57 -5.31 14.38
CA GLU A 142 -1.18 -4.86 14.45
C GLU A 142 -0.81 -3.95 13.28
N LEU A 143 -1.20 -4.32 12.06
CA LEU A 143 -0.98 -3.52 10.86
C LEU A 143 -1.65 -2.14 10.97
N PHE A 144 -2.90 -2.10 11.43
CA PHE A 144 -3.67 -0.87 11.61
C PHE A 144 -3.05 0.01 12.70
N SER A 145 -2.64 -0.59 13.82
CA SER A 145 -1.92 0.12 14.88
C SER A 145 -0.60 0.71 14.36
N PHE A 146 0.11 -0.04 13.52
CA PHE A 146 1.33 0.44 12.87
C PHE A 146 1.06 1.63 11.95
N ILE A 147 0.09 1.52 11.02
CA ILE A 147 -0.27 2.59 10.07
C ILE A 147 -0.66 3.86 10.85
N GLN A 148 -1.47 3.73 11.89
CA GLN A 148 -1.88 4.86 12.73
C GLN A 148 -0.69 5.54 13.42
N LYS A 149 0.17 4.75 14.09
CA LYS A 149 1.34 5.28 14.81
C LYS A 149 2.33 5.95 13.86
N ILE A 150 2.60 5.33 12.71
CA ILE A 150 3.57 5.87 11.76
C ILE A 150 3.03 7.10 11.03
N HIS A 151 1.74 7.14 10.71
CA HIS A 151 1.09 8.35 10.18
C HIS A 151 1.12 9.49 11.21
N ALA A 152 0.78 9.24 12.47
CA ALA A 152 0.89 10.25 13.52
C ALA A 152 2.33 10.77 13.70
N TRP A 153 3.34 9.93 13.49
CA TRP A 153 4.74 10.35 13.50
C TRP A 153 5.11 11.17 12.27
N TYR A 154 4.68 10.74 11.07
CA TYR A 154 4.84 11.48 9.81
C TYR A 154 4.27 12.90 9.93
N MET A 155 3.08 13.04 10.51
CA MET A 155 2.39 14.33 10.71
C MET A 155 3.11 15.32 11.64
N ARG A 156 4.11 14.88 12.41
CA ARG A 156 4.92 15.72 13.30
C ARG A 156 6.23 16.17 12.66
N LYS A 157 6.55 15.68 11.46
CA LYS A 157 7.79 16.01 10.76
C LYS A 157 7.63 17.32 9.98
N PRO A 158 8.71 18.12 9.84
CA PRO A 158 8.73 19.19 8.86
C PRO A 158 8.47 18.65 7.46
N ARG A 159 7.81 19.45 6.62
CA ARG A 159 7.52 19.11 5.22
C ARG A 159 8.81 18.81 4.45
N ASN A 160 8.88 17.62 3.84
CA ASN A 160 10.01 17.20 3.03
C ASN A 160 9.57 16.11 2.02
N ILE A 161 9.71 16.40 0.72
CA ILE A 161 9.34 15.47 -0.35
C ILE A 161 10.16 14.16 -0.27
N TYR A 162 11.42 14.22 0.16
CA TYR A 162 12.25 13.02 0.33
C TYR A 162 11.71 12.13 1.44
N ASP A 163 11.27 12.73 2.55
CA ASP A 163 10.64 11.97 3.64
C ASP A 163 9.31 11.38 3.17
N ASP A 164 8.47 12.12 2.44
CA ASP A 164 7.24 11.59 1.83
C ASP A 164 7.53 10.31 1.02
N CYS A 165 8.53 10.34 0.12
CA CYS A 165 8.95 9.17 -0.64
C CYS A 165 9.35 7.98 0.26
N LYS A 166 10.18 8.25 1.27
CA LYS A 166 10.67 7.23 2.20
C LYS A 166 9.54 6.60 3.01
N PHE A 167 8.64 7.40 3.55
CA PHE A 167 7.50 6.94 4.33
C PHE A 167 6.53 6.13 3.45
N ALA A 168 6.15 6.67 2.29
CA ALA A 168 5.22 6.01 1.40
C ALA A 168 5.75 4.66 0.92
N VAL A 169 7.01 4.59 0.47
CA VAL A 169 7.65 3.32 0.07
C VAL A 169 7.70 2.33 1.23
N TYR A 170 8.11 2.78 2.42
CA TYR A 170 8.23 1.91 3.59
C TYR A 170 6.89 1.32 4.02
N VAL A 171 5.86 2.16 4.14
CA VAL A 171 4.55 1.74 4.63
C VAL A 171 3.82 0.91 3.60
N CYS A 172 3.76 1.32 2.34
CA CYS A 172 3.10 0.55 1.29
C CYS A 172 3.73 -0.83 1.12
N THR A 173 5.06 -0.92 1.13
CA THR A 173 5.75 -2.23 1.05
C THR A 173 5.44 -3.10 2.27
N SER A 174 5.38 -2.52 3.48
CA SER A 174 5.04 -3.26 4.71
C SER A 174 3.58 -3.72 4.74
N VAL A 175 2.65 -2.93 4.20
CA VAL A 175 1.24 -3.31 4.06
C VAL A 175 1.10 -4.54 3.16
N VAL A 176 1.69 -4.50 1.97
CA VAL A 176 1.64 -5.63 1.04
C VAL A 176 2.31 -6.87 1.64
N ALA A 177 3.52 -6.72 2.20
CA ALA A 177 4.23 -7.82 2.84
C ALA A 177 3.42 -8.46 3.97
N THR A 178 2.68 -7.66 4.74
CA THR A 178 1.83 -8.15 5.84
C THR A 178 0.59 -8.87 5.33
N ILE A 179 -0.12 -8.34 4.34
CA ILE A 179 -1.31 -8.99 3.76
C ILE A 179 -0.95 -10.39 3.26
N PHE A 180 0.15 -10.50 2.52
CA PHE A 180 0.62 -11.78 1.99
C PHE A 180 1.19 -12.72 3.07
N HIS A 181 1.81 -12.18 4.12
CA HIS A 181 2.22 -12.98 5.29
C HIS A 181 1.02 -13.62 5.99
N ILE A 182 -0.06 -12.86 6.22
CA ILE A 182 -1.28 -13.37 6.86
C ILE A 182 -1.93 -14.46 5.99
N LEU A 183 -2.02 -14.24 4.67
CA LEU A 183 -2.57 -15.24 3.75
C LEU A 183 -1.78 -16.56 3.77
N ALA A 184 -0.45 -16.48 3.68
CA ALA A 184 0.40 -17.67 3.73
C ALA A 184 0.18 -18.47 5.03
N LYS A 185 0.12 -17.77 6.16
CA LYS A 185 -0.12 -18.37 7.48
C LYS A 185 -1.52 -19.01 7.60
N ARG A 186 -2.56 -18.37 7.05
CA ARG A 186 -3.93 -18.92 7.02
C ARG A 186 -3.97 -20.21 6.20
N TYR A 187 -3.36 -20.20 5.01
CA TYR A 187 -3.29 -21.36 4.14
C TYR A 187 -2.56 -22.54 4.79
N GLU A 188 -1.40 -22.30 5.41
CA GLU A 188 -0.63 -23.33 6.12
C GLU A 188 -1.43 -23.94 7.30
N THR A 189 -2.15 -23.11 8.04
CA THR A 189 -3.01 -23.55 9.16
C THR A 189 -4.16 -24.43 8.67
N GLN A 190 -4.83 -24.04 7.57
CA GLN A 190 -5.90 -24.86 6.98
C GLN A 190 -5.38 -26.19 6.43
N ARG A 191 -4.23 -26.16 5.75
CA ARG A 191 -3.61 -27.37 5.18
C ARG A 191 -3.20 -28.37 6.26
N THR A 192 -2.62 -27.90 7.36
CA THR A 192 -2.23 -28.74 8.51
C THR A 192 -3.44 -29.32 9.23
N TRP A 193 -4.51 -28.54 9.41
CA TRP A 193 -5.78 -29.02 9.94
C TRP A 193 -6.34 -30.15 9.08
N ASN A 194 -6.50 -29.92 7.77
CA ASN A 194 -7.06 -30.92 6.86
C ASN A 194 -6.25 -32.23 6.83
N TYR A 195 -4.91 -32.15 6.86
CA TYR A 195 -4.06 -33.34 6.91
C TYR A 195 -4.20 -34.13 8.22
N THR A 196 -4.26 -33.44 9.35
CA THR A 196 -4.37 -34.08 10.67
C THR A 196 -5.69 -34.81 10.85
N TYR A 197 -6.80 -34.26 10.33
CA TYR A 197 -8.11 -34.89 10.49
C TYR A 197 -8.47 -35.89 9.37
N ALA A 198 -7.84 -35.80 8.19
CA ALA A 198 -8.00 -36.81 7.13
C ALA A 198 -7.21 -38.11 7.38
N THR A 199 -6.26 -38.10 8.32
CA THR A 199 -5.45 -39.28 8.69
C THR A 199 -5.95 -40.01 9.94
N VAL A 200 -6.97 -39.45 10.61
CA VAL A 200 -7.58 -40.01 11.83
C VAL A 200 -8.98 -40.60 11.54
N SER A 201 -9.47 -40.47 10.30
CA SER A 201 -10.73 -41.04 9.77
C SER A 201 -10.45 -42.21 8.84
#